data_AF-M0E0I6-F1
#
_entry.id   AF-M0E0I6-F1
#
_cell.length_a   1.000
_cell.length_b   1.000
_cell.length_c   1.000
_cell.angle_alpha   90.00
_cell.angle_beta   90.00
_cell.angle_gamma   90.00
#
_symmetry.space_group_name_H-M   'P 1'
#
loop_
_entity.id
_entity.type
_entity.pdbx_description
1 polymer ?
#
loop_
_entity_poly.entity_id
_entity_poly.type
_entity_poly.pdbx_seq_one_letter_code
_entity_poly.pdbx_strand_id
1 'polypeptide(L)'
;MTSRTGGSTGGRPRGLRGIARTWAEVLVRPRRAFANSITPGDQAPALTFAVAVVAAFAFGLIATDPGAVPTVVPSSRALSGLVVFVVAVVIGTPVGLHLTGAVATVSVVVASLELAGGVGFRDRGGVSETVQAVAYASSPMALAGPAIPELRVACGAYASVLLFVGLRSVHGLGALRTVVAALPPAALGYGVGYRVVAAARTLFAA
;
A
#
# COMPACT_ATOMS: atom_id res chain seq x y z
N MET A 1 27.71 26.68 -26.99
CA MET A 1 28.86 26.31 -26.13
C MET A 1 28.55 26.84 -24.74
N THR A 2 28.43 26.07 -23.66
CA THR A 2 28.82 24.68 -23.37
C THR A 2 27.82 24.05 -22.38
N SER A 3 27.53 22.79 -22.65
CA SER A 3 26.85 21.76 -21.85
C SER A 3 26.84 21.93 -20.32
N ARG A 4 25.65 21.77 -19.72
CA ARG A 4 25.52 21.21 -18.36
C ARG A 4 24.94 19.79 -18.44
N THR A 5 25.68 18.89 -19.08
CA THR A 5 25.54 17.45 -18.84
C THR A 5 26.29 17.11 -17.55
N GLY A 6 25.77 17.59 -16.42
CA GLY A 6 26.06 16.98 -15.13
C GLY A 6 25.04 15.89 -14.95
N GLY A 7 25.35 14.66 -15.37
CA GLY A 7 24.50 13.51 -15.08
C GLY A 7 24.32 13.42 -13.57
N SER A 8 23.10 13.68 -13.08
CA SER A 8 22.75 13.31 -11.72
C SER A 8 22.74 11.79 -11.68
N THR A 9 23.82 11.20 -11.16
CA THR A 9 23.94 9.77 -10.85
C THR A 9 22.94 9.31 -9.76
N GLY A 10 22.02 10.18 -9.33
CA GLY A 10 21.06 9.97 -8.24
C GLY A 10 19.59 10.14 -8.64
N GLY A 11 19.22 10.00 -9.92
CA GLY A 11 17.81 9.91 -10.29
C GLY A 11 17.17 8.66 -9.68
N ARG A 12 16.04 8.81 -8.97
CA ARG A 12 15.26 7.67 -8.44
C ARG A 12 15.01 6.69 -9.61
N PRO A 13 15.37 5.39 -9.49
CA PRO A 13 15.25 4.47 -10.61
C PRO A 13 13.79 4.40 -11.05
N ARG A 14 13.54 4.71 -12.33
CA ARG A 14 12.20 4.73 -12.94
C ARG A 14 11.95 3.46 -13.75
N GLY A 15 10.68 3.21 -14.07
CA GLY A 15 10.25 2.04 -14.84
C GLY A 15 10.26 0.74 -14.03
N LEU A 16 10.06 -0.38 -14.72
CA LEU A 16 9.85 -1.71 -14.10
C LEU A 16 10.99 -2.12 -13.15
N ARG A 17 12.25 -1.86 -13.54
CA ARG A 17 13.42 -2.15 -12.68
C ARG A 17 13.40 -1.32 -11.39
N GLY A 18 12.97 -0.06 -11.47
CA GLY A 18 12.83 0.81 -10.30
C GLY A 18 11.75 0.34 -9.34
N ILE A 19 10.61 -0.11 -9.88
CA ILE A 19 9.51 -0.70 -9.10
C ILE A 19 10.01 -1.97 -8.40
N ALA A 20 10.61 -2.91 -9.13
CA ALA A 20 11.12 -4.16 -8.57
C ALA A 20 12.18 -3.93 -7.48
N ARG A 21 13.12 -3.01 -7.70
CA ARG A 21 14.12 -2.63 -6.70
C ARG A 21 13.46 -2.03 -5.45
N THR A 22 12.51 -1.12 -5.64
CA THR A 22 11.78 -0.50 -4.52
C THR A 22 11.01 -1.55 -3.73
N TRP A 23 10.34 -2.47 -4.43
CA TRP A 23 9.59 -3.57 -3.82
C TRP A 23 10.51 -4.44 -2.96
N ALA A 24 11.64 -4.89 -3.51
CA ALA A 24 12.62 -5.68 -2.76
C ALA A 24 13.21 -4.90 -1.57
N GLU A 25 13.50 -3.60 -1.74
CA GLU A 25 14.05 -2.78 -0.66
C GLU A 25 13.02 -2.56 0.46
N VAL A 26 11.75 -2.36 0.15
CA VAL A 26 10.68 -2.26 1.17
C VAL A 26 10.53 -3.57 1.94
N LEU A 27 10.58 -4.72 1.26
CA LEU A 27 10.45 -6.04 1.89
C LEU A 27 11.67 -6.46 2.73
N VAL A 28 12.88 -5.98 2.40
CA VAL A 28 14.10 -6.47 3.08
C VAL A 28 14.73 -5.42 3.98
N ARG A 29 14.57 -4.13 3.65
CA ARG A 29 15.20 -3.00 4.36
C ARG A 29 14.19 -1.85 4.55
N PRO A 30 13.03 -2.08 5.18
CA PRO A 30 11.92 -1.13 5.18
C PRO A 30 12.27 0.26 5.72
N ARG A 31 13.04 0.35 6.81
CA ARG A 31 13.46 1.64 7.38
C ARG A 31 14.25 2.49 6.37
N ARG A 32 15.16 1.85 5.63
CA ARG A 32 15.94 2.50 4.58
C ARG A 32 15.06 2.88 3.39
N ALA A 33 14.16 1.98 3.00
CA ALA A 33 13.23 2.23 1.90
C ALA A 33 12.35 3.46 2.18
N PHE A 34 11.68 3.51 3.33
CA PHE A 34 10.81 4.64 3.68
C PHE A 34 11.55 5.96 3.83
N ALA A 35 12.80 5.95 4.34
CA ALA A 35 13.62 7.15 4.43
C ALA A 35 14.04 7.71 3.05
N ASN A 36 14.25 6.84 2.06
CA ASN A 36 14.78 7.24 0.74
C ASN A 36 13.70 7.41 -0.34
N SER A 37 12.58 6.69 -0.22
CA SER A 37 11.55 6.62 -1.26
C SER A 37 10.42 7.63 -1.07
N ILE A 38 10.34 8.29 0.10
CA ILE A 38 9.32 9.29 0.39
C ILE A 38 9.84 10.68 0.04
N THR A 39 9.08 11.42 -0.76
CA THR A 39 9.40 12.81 -1.11
C THR A 39 8.15 13.66 -1.02
N PRO A 40 8.15 14.74 -0.23
CA PRO A 40 7.01 15.65 -0.13
C PRO A 40 6.58 16.16 -1.51
N GLY A 41 5.28 16.09 -1.80
CA GLY A 41 4.68 16.57 -3.05
C GLY A 41 4.81 15.64 -4.27
N ASP A 42 5.56 14.53 -4.20
CA ASP A 42 5.78 13.62 -5.34
C ASP A 42 5.08 12.25 -5.14
N GLN A 43 3.77 12.21 -5.38
CA GLN A 43 2.96 10.99 -5.20
C GLN A 43 2.96 10.06 -6.43
N ALA A 44 3.35 10.53 -7.61
CA ALA A 44 3.26 9.75 -8.84
C ALA A 44 4.04 8.42 -8.80
N PRO A 45 5.25 8.34 -8.21
CA PRO A 45 5.96 7.08 -8.04
C PRO A 45 5.22 6.08 -7.14
N ALA A 46 4.62 6.56 -6.05
CA ALA A 46 3.86 5.72 -5.13
C ALA A 46 2.57 5.18 -5.76
N LEU A 47 1.86 6.01 -6.53
CA LEU A 47 0.70 5.54 -7.29
C LEU A 47 1.11 4.46 -8.30
N THR A 48 2.17 4.69 -9.08
CA THR A 48 2.68 3.70 -10.04
C THR A 48 3.08 2.39 -9.36
N PHE A 49 3.69 2.49 -8.17
CA PHE A 49 4.04 1.33 -7.36
C PHE A 49 2.80 0.57 -6.88
N ALA A 50 1.79 1.26 -6.34
CA ALA A 50 0.54 0.65 -5.90
C ALA A 50 -0.19 -0.04 -7.06
N VAL A 51 -0.17 0.54 -8.26
CA VAL A 51 -0.72 -0.06 -9.48
C VAL A 51 -0.05 -1.39 -9.79
N ALA A 52 1.28 -1.49 -9.66
CA ALA A 52 2.00 -2.75 -9.87
C ALA A 52 1.63 -3.81 -8.80
N VAL A 53 1.49 -3.41 -7.54
CA VAL A 53 1.06 -4.31 -6.45
C VAL A 53 -0.36 -4.84 -6.69
N VAL A 54 -1.32 -3.95 -7.00
CA VAL A 54 -2.70 -4.33 -7.28
C VAL A 54 -2.80 -5.20 -8.52
N ALA A 55 -2.04 -4.91 -9.58
CA ALA A 55 -2.00 -5.74 -10.77
C ALA A 55 -1.53 -7.17 -10.43
N ALA A 56 -0.44 -7.31 -9.67
CA ALA A 56 0.05 -8.64 -9.26
C ALA A 56 -0.98 -9.39 -8.40
N PHE A 57 -1.59 -8.70 -7.43
CA PHE A 57 -2.65 -9.26 -6.59
C PHE A 57 -3.86 -9.71 -7.41
N ALA A 58 -4.42 -8.82 -8.22
CA ALA A 58 -5.62 -9.08 -9.01
C ALA A 58 -5.40 -10.21 -10.01
N PHE A 59 -4.24 -10.23 -10.68
CA PHE A 59 -3.87 -11.32 -11.58
C PHE A 59 -3.84 -12.67 -10.85
N GLY A 60 -3.14 -12.74 -9.71
CA GLY A 60 -3.07 -13.97 -8.92
C GLY A 60 -4.45 -14.44 -8.43
N LEU A 61 -5.31 -13.51 -8.01
CA LEU A 61 -6.66 -13.83 -7.55
C LEU A 61 -7.52 -14.37 -8.69
N ILE A 62 -7.58 -13.67 -9.82
CA ILE A 62 -8.36 -14.07 -11.00
C ILE A 62 -7.89 -15.42 -11.55
N ALA A 63 -6.58 -15.66 -11.53
CA ALA A 63 -6.00 -16.90 -12.04
C ALA A 63 -6.27 -18.13 -11.15
N THR A 64 -6.53 -17.93 -9.85
CA THR A 64 -6.61 -19.03 -8.87
C THR A 64 -7.96 -19.20 -8.18
N ASP A 65 -8.85 -18.19 -8.24
CA ASP A 65 -10.19 -18.23 -7.68
C ASP A 65 -11.24 -17.88 -8.74
N PRO A 66 -11.81 -18.89 -9.43
CA PRO A 66 -12.89 -18.68 -10.39
C PRO A 66 -14.15 -18.04 -9.78
N GLY A 67 -14.34 -18.15 -8.46
CA GLY A 67 -15.47 -17.56 -7.73
C GLY A 67 -15.25 -16.08 -7.36
N ALA A 68 -14.01 -15.59 -7.44
CA ALA A 68 -13.70 -14.18 -7.16
C ALA A 68 -14.13 -13.23 -8.28
N VAL A 69 -14.39 -13.74 -9.49
CA VAL A 69 -14.67 -12.94 -10.69
C VAL A 69 -16.17 -12.97 -10.99
N PRO A 70 -16.90 -11.84 -10.84
CA PRO A 70 -18.27 -11.77 -11.30
C PRO A 70 -18.35 -11.99 -12.82
N THR A 71 -19.41 -12.64 -13.28
CA THR A 71 -19.64 -12.81 -14.73
C THR A 71 -20.11 -11.48 -15.31
N VAL A 72 -19.22 -10.82 -16.07
CA VAL A 72 -19.51 -9.55 -16.75
C VAL A 72 -19.83 -9.78 -18.23
N VAL A 73 -19.11 -10.72 -18.86
CA VAL A 73 -19.30 -11.15 -20.24
C VAL A 73 -19.72 -12.62 -20.22
N PRO A 74 -21.03 -12.93 -20.38
CA PRO A 74 -21.54 -14.30 -20.23
C PRO A 74 -20.89 -15.33 -21.15
N SER A 75 -20.47 -14.91 -22.34
CA SER A 75 -19.84 -15.76 -23.34
C SER A 75 -18.35 -16.06 -23.11
N SER A 76 -17.69 -15.35 -22.18
CA SER A 76 -16.24 -15.51 -21.98
C SER A 76 -15.80 -15.19 -20.55
N ARG A 77 -15.31 -16.21 -19.86
CA ARG A 77 -14.64 -16.07 -18.55
C ARG A 77 -13.38 -15.23 -18.65
N ALA A 78 -12.59 -15.42 -19.71
CA ALA A 78 -11.35 -14.67 -19.90
C ALA A 78 -11.61 -13.16 -20.06
N LEU A 79 -12.64 -12.79 -20.83
CA LEU A 79 -13.04 -11.39 -20.97
C LEU A 79 -13.60 -10.82 -19.67
N SER A 80 -14.41 -11.58 -18.92
CA SER A 80 -14.89 -11.17 -17.59
C SER A 80 -13.71 -10.92 -16.63
N GLY A 81 -12.72 -11.81 -16.60
CA GLY A 81 -11.49 -11.65 -15.83
C GLY A 81 -10.70 -10.42 -16.25
N LEU A 82 -10.53 -10.18 -17.56
CA LEU A 82 -9.86 -8.99 -18.07
C LEU A 82 -10.56 -7.69 -17.66
N VAL A 83 -11.89 -7.63 -17.73
CA VAL A 83 -12.66 -6.46 -17.28
C VAL A 83 -12.44 -6.22 -15.79
N VAL A 84 -12.55 -7.26 -14.96
CA VAL A 84 -12.34 -7.14 -13.51
C VAL A 84 -10.90 -6.72 -13.20
N PHE A 85 -9.91 -7.25 -13.91
CA PHE A 85 -8.51 -6.85 -13.79
C PHE A 85 -8.32 -5.36 -14.12
N VAL A 86 -8.84 -4.91 -15.25
CA VAL A 86 -8.74 -3.50 -15.67
C VAL A 86 -9.44 -2.58 -14.67
N VAL A 87 -10.64 -2.94 -14.21
CA VAL A 87 -11.37 -2.17 -13.18
C VAL A 87 -10.55 -2.10 -11.89
N ALA A 88 -10.03 -3.23 -11.40
CA ALA A 88 -9.21 -3.26 -10.19
C ALA A 88 -7.96 -2.37 -10.31
N VAL A 89 -7.25 -2.45 -11.44
CA VAL A 89 -6.01 -1.71 -11.66
C VAL A 89 -6.25 -0.22 -11.89
N VAL A 90 -7.15 0.14 -12.79
CA VAL A 90 -7.37 1.52 -13.26
C VAL A 90 -8.25 2.32 -12.30
N ILE A 91 -9.27 1.69 -11.72
CA ILE A 91 -10.25 2.37 -10.85
C ILE A 91 -10.01 1.99 -9.39
N GLY A 92 -9.86 0.69 -9.11
CA GLY A 92 -9.67 0.17 -7.76
C GLY A 92 -8.41 0.71 -7.10
N THR A 93 -7.29 0.79 -7.82
CA THR A 93 -6.02 1.29 -7.24
C THR A 93 -6.12 2.75 -6.82
N PRO A 94 -6.50 3.73 -7.68
CA PRO A 94 -6.56 5.12 -7.24
C PRO A 94 -7.58 5.32 -6.13
N VAL A 95 -8.77 4.74 -6.24
CA VAL A 95 -9.83 4.87 -5.22
C VAL A 95 -9.37 4.25 -3.89
N GLY A 96 -8.84 3.03 -3.93
CA GLY A 96 -8.36 2.33 -2.74
C GLY A 96 -7.18 3.03 -2.09
N LEU A 97 -6.22 3.54 -2.87
CA LEU A 97 -5.08 4.28 -2.36
C LEU A 97 -5.50 5.61 -1.73
N HIS A 98 -6.36 6.39 -2.39
CA HIS A 98 -6.86 7.66 -1.84
C HIS A 98 -7.68 7.44 -0.57
N LEU A 99 -8.58 6.46 -0.56
CA LEU A 99 -9.40 6.17 0.62
C LEU A 99 -8.53 5.70 1.80
N THR A 100 -7.64 4.73 1.56
CA THR A 100 -6.74 4.22 2.61
C THR A 100 -5.77 5.32 3.09
N GLY A 101 -5.27 6.14 2.17
CA GLY A 101 -4.43 7.30 2.48
C GLY A 101 -5.16 8.38 3.28
N ALA A 102 -6.43 8.64 2.98
CA ALA A 102 -7.27 9.56 3.74
C ALA A 102 -7.51 9.05 5.17
N VAL A 103 -7.86 7.77 5.31
CA VAL A 103 -8.00 7.13 6.62
C VAL A 103 -6.70 7.17 7.40
N ALA A 104 -5.56 6.87 6.77
CA ALA A 104 -4.25 6.98 7.41
C ALA A 104 -3.94 8.41 7.85
N THR A 105 -4.26 9.40 7.01
CA THR A 105 -4.03 10.81 7.31
C THR A 105 -4.85 11.26 8.52
N VAL A 106 -6.15 10.95 8.55
CA VAL A 106 -7.02 11.24 9.71
C VAL A 106 -6.51 10.52 10.95
N SER A 107 -6.11 9.26 10.83
CA SER A 107 -5.60 8.47 11.95
C SER A 107 -4.30 9.05 12.51
N VAL A 108 -3.40 9.53 11.66
CA VAL A 108 -2.17 10.24 12.09
C VAL A 108 -2.51 11.58 12.75
N VAL A 109 -3.45 12.36 12.21
CA VAL A 109 -3.90 13.62 12.82
C VAL A 109 -4.43 13.38 14.24
N VAL A 110 -5.33 12.41 14.39
CA VAL A 110 -5.88 12.03 15.70
C VAL A 110 -4.77 11.53 16.63
N ALA A 111 -3.87 10.68 16.13
CA ALA A 111 -2.74 10.18 16.91
C ALA A 111 -1.70 11.25 17.26
N SER A 112 -1.75 12.43 16.63
CA SER A 112 -0.86 13.56 16.89
C SER A 112 -1.46 14.59 17.84
N LEU A 113 -2.70 14.40 18.30
CA LEU A 113 -3.33 15.30 19.27
C LEU A 113 -2.55 15.31 20.60
N GLU A 114 -2.32 16.50 21.12
CA GLU A 114 -1.73 16.76 22.42
C GLU A 114 -2.76 17.51 23.26
N LEU A 115 -3.21 16.86 24.33
CA LEU A 115 -4.23 17.38 25.26
C LEU A 115 -3.61 17.87 26.58
N ALA A 116 -2.35 17.51 26.85
CA ALA A 116 -1.63 17.93 28.03
C ALA A 116 -1.11 19.36 27.79
N GLY A 117 -1.71 20.35 28.45
CA GLY A 117 -1.33 21.78 28.32
C GLY A 117 -2.17 22.60 27.33
N GLY A 118 -3.24 22.03 26.77
CA GLY A 118 -4.14 22.69 25.79
C GLY A 118 -4.55 21.73 24.67
N VAL A 119 -5.31 22.22 23.69
CA VAL A 119 -5.63 21.45 22.46
C VAL A 119 -4.63 21.86 21.38
N GLY A 120 -3.71 20.95 21.04
CA GLY A 120 -2.70 21.19 20.01
C GLY A 120 -2.37 19.93 19.20
N PHE A 121 -1.50 20.11 18.20
CA PHE A 121 -0.98 19.01 17.39
C PHE A 121 0.54 18.96 17.48
N ARG A 122 1.07 17.74 17.59
CA ARG A 122 2.50 17.50 17.39
C ARG A 122 2.87 17.71 15.93
N ASP A 123 4.12 18.08 15.72
CA ASP A 123 4.69 18.12 14.37
C ASP A 123 4.64 16.72 13.75
N ARG A 124 4.25 16.66 12.47
CA ARG A 124 4.04 15.42 11.72
C ARG A 124 4.29 15.66 10.24
N GLY A 125 4.70 14.61 9.54
CA GLY A 125 4.78 14.62 8.07
C GLY A 125 3.45 14.98 7.38
N GLY A 126 3.55 15.38 6.12
CA GLY A 126 2.44 15.81 5.30
C GLY A 126 1.56 14.66 4.77
N VAL A 127 0.45 15.03 4.13
CA VAL A 127 -0.50 14.09 3.51
C VAL A 127 0.17 13.29 2.39
N SER A 128 1.05 13.93 1.63
CA SER A 128 1.68 13.29 0.48
C SER A 128 2.58 12.13 0.88
N GLU A 129 3.24 12.27 2.02
CA GLU A 129 4.14 11.31 2.63
C GLU A 129 3.36 10.15 3.24
N THR A 130 2.21 10.43 3.87
CA THR A 130 1.28 9.39 4.36
C THR A 130 0.82 8.47 3.23
N VAL A 131 0.38 9.05 2.10
CA VAL A 131 -0.08 8.26 0.93
C VAL A 131 1.05 7.41 0.37
N GLN A 132 2.27 7.94 0.29
CA GLN A 132 3.44 7.17 -0.14
C GLN A 132 3.76 6.02 0.82
N ALA A 133 3.69 6.25 2.14
CA ALA A 133 3.88 5.21 3.13
C ALA A 133 2.85 4.08 2.98
N VAL A 134 1.57 4.41 2.78
CA VAL A 134 0.49 3.44 2.53
C VAL A 134 0.76 2.63 1.26
N ALA A 135 1.13 3.30 0.15
CA ALA A 135 1.42 2.65 -1.11
C ALA A 135 2.58 1.65 -0.98
N TYR A 136 3.72 2.07 -0.43
CA TYR A 136 4.89 1.20 -0.29
C TYR A 136 4.64 0.08 0.73
N ALA A 137 3.95 0.35 1.84
CA ALA A 137 3.61 -0.68 2.84
C ALA A 137 2.76 -1.82 2.26
N SER A 138 2.02 -1.58 1.17
CA SER A 138 1.26 -2.64 0.48
C SER A 138 2.13 -3.68 -0.25
N SER A 139 3.47 -3.53 -0.30
CA SER A 139 4.40 -4.40 -1.01
C SER A 139 4.16 -5.92 -0.88
N PRO A 140 3.89 -6.47 0.33
CA PRO A 140 3.65 -7.90 0.47
C PRO A 140 2.40 -8.38 -0.27
N MET A 141 1.42 -7.49 -0.46
CA MET A 141 0.14 -7.83 -1.08
C MET A 141 0.28 -8.21 -2.56
N ALA A 142 1.39 -7.86 -3.22
CA ALA A 142 1.71 -8.34 -4.56
C ALA A 142 1.79 -9.87 -4.63
N LEU A 143 2.11 -10.53 -3.52
CA LEU A 143 2.19 -11.99 -3.40
C LEU A 143 0.89 -12.62 -2.87
N ALA A 144 -0.07 -11.82 -2.41
CA ALA A 144 -1.28 -12.27 -1.73
C ALA A 144 -2.46 -12.60 -2.68
N GLY A 145 -2.23 -12.48 -3.99
CA GLY A 145 -3.21 -12.73 -5.04
C GLY A 145 -3.75 -14.16 -5.02
N PRO A 146 -2.89 -15.19 -5.04
CA PRO A 146 -3.31 -16.59 -5.02
C PRO A 146 -4.34 -16.88 -3.92
N ALA A 147 -5.27 -17.81 -4.19
CA ALA A 147 -6.33 -18.25 -3.28
C ALA A 147 -5.82 -19.13 -2.12
N ILE A 148 -4.76 -18.68 -1.43
CA ILE A 148 -4.11 -19.35 -0.30
C ILE A 148 -4.33 -18.47 0.93
N PRO A 149 -5.28 -18.81 1.83
CA PRO A 149 -5.63 -17.96 2.96
C PRO A 149 -4.45 -17.63 3.88
N GLU A 150 -3.58 -18.59 4.17
CA GLU A 150 -2.40 -18.45 5.02
C GLU A 150 -1.43 -17.42 4.45
N LEU A 151 -1.14 -17.51 3.15
CA LEU A 151 -0.27 -16.58 2.45
C LEU A 151 -0.84 -15.16 2.49
N ARG A 152 -2.15 -15.02 2.25
CA ARG A 152 -2.82 -13.71 2.28
C ARG A 152 -2.79 -13.09 3.67
N VAL A 153 -3.04 -13.88 4.72
CA VAL A 153 -2.95 -13.42 6.12
C VAL A 153 -1.52 -13.03 6.47
N ALA A 154 -0.52 -13.83 6.11
CA ALA A 154 0.89 -13.52 6.33
C ALA A 154 1.30 -12.21 5.63
N CYS A 155 0.90 -12.03 4.37
CA CYS A 155 1.15 -10.80 3.62
C CYS A 155 0.46 -9.59 4.27
N GLY A 156 -0.81 -9.74 4.71
CA GLY A 156 -1.56 -8.69 5.39
C GLY A 156 -0.96 -8.27 6.72
N ALA A 157 -0.52 -9.25 7.52
CA ALA A 157 0.19 -8.99 8.77
C ALA A 157 1.51 -8.26 8.49
N TYR A 158 2.27 -8.71 7.50
CA TYR A 158 3.53 -8.07 7.15
C TYR A 158 3.34 -6.65 6.59
N ALA A 159 2.34 -6.43 5.74
CA ALA A 159 1.99 -5.11 5.23
C ALA A 159 1.60 -4.15 6.37
N SER A 160 0.92 -4.66 7.41
CA SER A 160 0.58 -3.89 8.61
C SER A 160 1.83 -3.49 9.41
N VAL A 161 2.82 -4.38 9.53
CA VAL A 161 4.13 -4.05 10.13
C VAL A 161 4.87 -3.00 9.30
N LEU A 162 4.86 -3.13 7.97
CA LEU A 162 5.47 -2.14 7.09
C LEU A 162 4.79 -0.77 7.19
N LEU A 163 3.47 -0.75 7.33
CA LEU A 163 2.71 0.49 7.52
C LEU A 163 3.09 1.15 8.85
N PHE A 164 3.20 0.37 9.93
CA PHE A 164 3.71 0.87 11.21
C PHE A 164 5.10 1.48 11.06
N VAL A 165 6.03 0.79 10.39
CA VAL A 165 7.40 1.30 10.16
C VAL A 165 7.37 2.58 9.34
N GLY A 166 6.60 2.62 8.24
CA GLY A 166 6.46 3.79 7.38
C GLY A 166 5.91 5.00 8.12
N LEU A 167 4.78 4.85 8.83
CA LEU A 167 4.18 5.95 9.59
C LEU A 167 5.10 6.45 10.71
N ARG A 168 5.81 5.56 11.40
CA ARG A 168 6.79 5.98 12.41
C ARG A 168 7.97 6.73 11.81
N SER A 169 8.49 6.26 10.67
CA SER A 169 9.60 6.92 9.96
C SER A 169 9.22 8.29 9.42
N VAL A 170 7.99 8.47 8.94
CA VAL A 170 7.52 9.74 8.34
C VAL A 170 7.05 10.76 9.38
N HIS A 171 6.33 10.31 10.40
CA HIS A 171 5.64 11.22 11.32
C HIS A 171 6.27 11.29 12.71
N GLY A 172 7.35 10.54 12.97
CA GLY A 172 8.06 10.59 14.26
C GLY A 172 7.22 10.17 15.47
N LEU A 173 6.10 9.46 15.25
CA LEU A 173 5.18 9.05 16.32
C LEU A 173 5.86 8.05 17.27
N GLY A 174 5.53 8.15 18.56
CA GLY A 174 5.83 7.11 19.54
C GLY A 174 5.08 5.81 19.23
N ALA A 175 5.61 4.67 19.66
CA ALA A 175 5.13 3.35 19.25
C ALA A 175 3.61 3.15 19.46
N LEU A 176 3.07 3.51 20.62
CA LEU A 176 1.64 3.39 20.91
C LEU A 176 0.78 4.23 19.94
N ARG A 177 1.17 5.49 19.72
CA ARG A 177 0.48 6.39 18.77
C ARG A 177 0.57 5.88 17.34
N THR A 178 1.69 5.28 16.95
CA THR A 178 1.83 4.64 15.65
C THR A 178 0.88 3.44 15.50
N VAL A 179 0.72 2.59 16.53
CA VAL A 179 -0.27 1.50 16.49
C VAL A 179 -1.66 2.05 16.26
N VAL A 180 -2.07 3.05 17.05
CA VAL A 180 -3.38 3.71 16.90
C VAL A 180 -3.56 4.27 15.49
N ALA A 181 -2.52 4.91 14.93
CA ALA A 181 -2.57 5.48 13.60
C ALA A 181 -2.61 4.44 12.47
N ALA A 182 -1.92 3.30 12.64
CA ALA A 182 -1.77 2.28 11.60
C ALA A 182 -2.96 1.32 11.53
N LEU A 183 -3.66 1.07 12.64
CA LEU A 183 -4.74 0.09 12.71
C LEU A 183 -5.91 0.38 11.74
N PRO A 184 -6.51 1.58 11.73
CA PRO A 184 -7.63 1.86 10.83
C PRO A 184 -7.28 1.70 9.33
N PRO A 185 -6.19 2.29 8.79
CA PRO A 185 -5.85 2.10 7.38
C PRO A 185 -5.41 0.67 7.07
N ALA A 186 -4.77 -0.06 7.99
CA ALA A 186 -4.45 -1.47 7.78
C ALA A 186 -5.71 -2.34 7.68
N ALA A 187 -6.68 -2.13 8.58
CA ALA A 187 -7.95 -2.84 8.58
C ALA A 187 -8.75 -2.56 7.30
N LEU A 188 -8.79 -1.31 6.84
CA LEU A 188 -9.48 -0.95 5.61
C LEU A 188 -8.72 -1.46 4.37
N GLY A 189 -7.46 -1.06 4.20
CA GLY A 189 -6.68 -1.32 3.00
C GLY A 189 -6.37 -2.81 2.84
N TYR A 190 -5.75 -3.42 3.85
CA TYR A 190 -5.32 -4.82 3.78
C TYR A 190 -6.44 -5.78 4.20
N GLY A 191 -7.16 -5.44 5.27
CA GLY A 191 -8.27 -6.24 5.79
C GLY A 191 -9.42 -6.40 4.79
N VAL A 192 -9.96 -5.27 4.30
CA VAL A 192 -11.08 -5.26 3.35
C VAL A 192 -10.58 -5.27 1.91
N GLY A 193 -9.76 -4.28 1.51
CA GLY A 193 -9.35 -4.09 0.11
C GLY A 193 -8.61 -5.30 -0.46
N TYR A 194 -7.65 -5.85 0.29
CA TYR A 194 -6.93 -7.07 -0.08
C TYR A 194 -7.49 -8.35 0.55
N ARG A 195 -8.69 -8.31 1.14
CA ARG A 195 -9.44 -9.49 1.60
C ARG A 195 -8.76 -10.30 2.71
N VAL A 196 -7.87 -9.71 3.51
CA VAL A 196 -7.20 -10.41 4.63
C VAL A 196 -8.20 -10.86 5.69
N VAL A 197 -9.24 -10.08 5.98
CA VAL A 197 -10.30 -10.47 6.94
C VAL A 197 -11.08 -11.69 6.42
N ALA A 198 -11.39 -11.74 5.13
CA ALA A 198 -12.08 -12.89 4.54
C ALA A 198 -11.20 -14.16 4.59
N ALA A 199 -9.90 -14.03 4.33
CA ALA A 199 -8.96 -15.14 4.47
C ALA A 199 -8.85 -15.62 5.93
N ALA A 200 -8.74 -14.70 6.90
CA ALA A 200 -8.71 -15.05 8.32
C ALA A 200 -9.99 -15.78 8.75
N ARG A 201 -11.17 -15.32 8.30
CA ARG A 201 -12.43 -16.02 8.57
C ARG A 201 -12.44 -17.45 8.00
N THR A 202 -11.80 -17.68 6.86
CA THR A 202 -11.69 -19.02 6.27
C THR A 202 -10.84 -19.94 7.15
N LEU A 203 -9.77 -19.41 7.77
CA LEU A 203 -8.88 -20.19 8.65
C LEU A 203 -9.47 -20.48 10.03
N PHE A 204 -10.23 -19.54 10.61
CA PHE A 204 -10.72 -19.64 11.99
C PHE A 204 -12.19 -20.05 12.12
N ALA A 205 -12.94 -20.11 11.01
CA ALA A 205 -14.28 -20.72 10.99
C ALA A 205 -14.24 -22.21 10.64
N ALA A 206 -13.04 -22.76 10.43
CA ALA A 206 -12.79 -24.19 10.22
C ALA A 206 -12.65 -24.92 11.57
#